data_AF-A0A1H2LSH7-F1
#
_entry.id   AF-A0A1H2LSH7-F1
#
_cell.length_a   1.000
_cell.length_b   1.000
_cell.length_c   1.000
_cell.angle_alpha   90.00
_cell.angle_beta   90.00
_cell.angle_gamma   90.00
#
_symmetry.space_group_name_H-M   'P 1'
#
loop_
_entity.id
_entity.type
_entity.pdbx_description
1 polymer ?
#
loop_
_entity_poly.entity_id
_entity_poly.type
_entity_poly.pdbx_seq_one_letter_code
_entity_poly.pdbx_strand_id
1 'polypeptide(L)'
;MRLTEAQLRDTIRAPGWDSPEVGRSVWAVRRRGVSVRLLDDGALDAYASGDLDDTQSPGNLARRMLVDELTAIDSDGGGQGSVTARILPPGREVLASIVVDVGTRMRRVEVHRDGSVSADATPMGGVDAAGTPKGPVAPA
;
A
#
# COMPACT_ATOMS: atom_id res chain seq x y z
N MET A 1 1.57 -16.82 14.54
CA MET A 1 1.84 -17.39 13.20
C MET A 1 3.33 -17.25 12.92
N ARG A 2 4.02 -18.23 12.33
CA ARG A 2 5.48 -18.17 12.08
C ARG A 2 5.76 -17.34 10.81
N LEU A 3 6.84 -16.54 10.80
CA LEU A 3 7.18 -15.63 9.69
C LEU A 3 7.32 -16.34 8.32
N THR A 4 7.86 -17.55 8.29
CA THR A 4 7.99 -18.36 7.06
C THR A 4 6.64 -18.77 6.49
N GLU A 5 5.67 -19.11 7.35
CA GLU A 5 4.31 -19.48 6.91
C GLU A 5 3.56 -18.26 6.37
N ALA A 6 3.80 -17.08 6.95
CA ALA A 6 3.22 -15.83 6.46
C ALA A 6 3.73 -15.48 5.06
N GLN A 7 5.04 -15.63 4.81
CA GLN A 7 5.63 -15.42 3.49
C GLN A 7 5.05 -16.38 2.45
N LEU A 8 4.91 -17.66 2.79
CA LEU A 8 4.31 -18.64 1.88
C LEU A 8 2.84 -18.31 1.54
N ARG A 9 2.05 -17.86 2.54
CA ARG A 9 0.65 -17.48 2.29
C ARG A 9 0.51 -16.25 1.42
N ASP A 10 1.43 -15.30 1.54
CA ASP A 10 1.40 -14.09 0.73
C ASP A 10 1.63 -14.40 -0.74
N THR A 11 2.65 -15.21 -1.07
CA THR A 11 2.91 -15.64 -2.45
C THR A 11 1.70 -16.39 -3.05
N ILE A 12 0.99 -17.20 -2.25
CA ILE A 12 -0.21 -17.93 -2.71
C ILE A 12 -1.42 -16.99 -2.87
N ARG A 13 -1.63 -16.04 -1.96
CA ARG A 13 -2.82 -15.18 -1.94
C ARG A 13 -2.71 -13.96 -2.84
N ALA A 14 -1.49 -13.55 -3.17
CA ALA A 14 -1.25 -12.30 -3.85
C ALA A 14 -0.12 -12.41 -4.89
N PRO A 15 -0.25 -13.29 -5.91
CA PRO A 15 0.83 -13.65 -6.82
C PRO A 15 1.41 -12.47 -7.61
N GLY A 16 0.64 -11.44 -7.93
CA GLY A 16 1.13 -10.25 -8.62
C GLY A 16 2.13 -9.41 -7.81
N TRP A 17 2.19 -9.63 -6.48
CA TRP A 17 3.21 -9.04 -5.60
C TRP A 17 4.46 -9.92 -5.45
N ASP A 18 4.42 -11.16 -5.94
CA ASP A 18 5.51 -12.11 -5.72
C ASP A 18 6.80 -11.63 -6.39
N SER A 19 7.80 -11.35 -5.56
CA SER A 19 9.17 -11.09 -5.97
C SER A 19 10.10 -11.23 -4.76
N PRO A 20 11.38 -11.59 -4.96
CA PRO A 20 12.33 -11.68 -3.87
C PRO A 20 12.49 -10.37 -3.09
N GLU A 21 12.37 -9.21 -3.76
CA GLU A 21 12.51 -7.88 -3.16
C GLU A 21 11.33 -7.51 -2.27
N VAL A 22 10.11 -7.74 -2.74
CA VAL A 22 8.90 -7.56 -1.92
C VAL A 22 8.97 -8.48 -0.71
N GLY A 23 9.29 -9.77 -0.90
CA GLY A 23 9.39 -10.73 0.20
C GLY A 23 10.39 -10.31 1.29
N ARG A 24 11.59 -9.86 0.90
CA ARG A 24 12.60 -9.36 1.86
C ARG A 24 12.12 -8.12 2.61
N SER A 25 11.51 -7.16 1.92
CA SER A 25 11.05 -5.89 2.49
C SER A 25 9.87 -6.10 3.45
N VAL A 26 8.90 -6.95 3.07
CA VAL A 26 7.78 -7.36 3.92
C VAL A 26 8.28 -8.05 5.18
N TRP A 27 9.27 -8.93 5.05
CA TRP A 27 9.87 -9.60 6.20
C TRP A 27 10.58 -8.63 7.14
N ALA A 28 11.31 -7.65 6.60
CA ALA A 28 12.01 -6.63 7.39
C ALA A 28 11.02 -5.83 8.27
N VAL A 29 9.95 -5.29 7.69
CA VAL A 29 8.97 -4.50 8.47
C VAL A 29 8.14 -5.35 9.44
N ARG A 30 7.81 -6.60 9.08
CA ARG A 30 7.05 -7.51 9.97
C ARG A 30 7.83 -7.86 11.23
N ARG A 31 9.16 -8.02 11.12
CA ARG A 31 10.02 -8.22 12.31
C ARG A 31 9.98 -7.05 13.28
N ARG A 32 9.56 -5.86 12.82
CA ARG A 32 9.39 -4.66 13.64
C ARG A 32 7.97 -4.50 14.21
N GLY A 33 7.08 -5.46 13.95
CA GLY A 33 5.69 -5.44 14.45
C GLY A 33 4.68 -4.76 13.52
N VAL A 34 5.09 -4.35 12.31
CA VAL A 34 4.16 -3.82 11.30
C VAL A 34 3.35 -4.95 10.67
N SER A 35 2.03 -4.79 10.63
CA SER A 35 1.15 -5.73 9.93
C SER A 35 1.13 -5.45 8.44
N VAL A 36 1.51 -6.41 7.60
CA VAL A 36 1.46 -6.26 6.14
C VAL A 36 0.41 -7.18 5.55
N ARG A 37 -0.52 -6.63 4.77
CA ARG A 37 -1.53 -7.36 4.01
C ARG A 37 -1.34 -7.12 2.52
N LEU A 38 -1.15 -8.21 1.78
CA LEU A 38 -1.10 -8.21 0.32
C LEU A 38 -2.39 -8.81 -0.22
N LEU A 39 -3.01 -8.13 -1.18
CA LEU A 39 -4.20 -8.59 -1.88
C LEU A 39 -3.96 -8.51 -3.39
N ASP A 40 -4.50 -9.48 -4.10
CA ASP A 40 -4.47 -9.52 -5.55
C ASP A 40 -5.84 -9.91 -6.11
N ASP A 41 -6.46 -8.96 -6.82
CA ASP A 41 -7.70 -9.16 -7.54
C ASP A 41 -7.50 -9.21 -9.08
N GLY A 42 -6.26 -9.26 -9.57
CA GLY A 42 -5.93 -9.60 -10.97
C GLY A 42 -5.81 -8.46 -11.99
N ALA A 43 -5.87 -7.17 -11.61
CA ALA A 43 -5.72 -6.08 -12.58
C ALA A 43 -4.39 -6.11 -13.36
N LEU A 44 -3.34 -6.70 -12.79
CA LEU A 44 -2.03 -6.81 -13.44
C LEU A 44 -1.93 -7.97 -14.43
N ASP A 45 -2.87 -8.93 -14.44
CA ASP A 45 -2.82 -10.11 -15.30
C ASP A 45 -2.86 -9.74 -16.79
N ALA A 46 -3.55 -8.64 -17.13
CA ALA A 46 -3.61 -8.10 -18.48
C ALA A 46 -2.27 -7.51 -18.97
N TYR A 47 -1.30 -7.31 -18.07
CA TYR A 47 0.01 -6.70 -18.31
C TYR A 47 1.16 -7.67 -18.03
N ALA A 48 0.85 -8.96 -17.80
CA ALA A 48 1.84 -10.03 -17.76
C ALA A 48 2.35 -10.31 -19.19
N SER A 49 3.12 -9.38 -19.75
CA SER A 49 3.75 -9.54 -21.05
C SER A 49 4.73 -10.72 -21.01
N GLY A 50 4.74 -11.54 -22.07
CA GLY A 50 5.62 -12.70 -22.20
C GLY A 50 7.12 -12.38 -22.31
N ASP A 51 7.50 -11.09 -22.35
CA ASP A 51 8.87 -10.63 -22.28
C ASP A 51 9.24 -10.35 -20.82
N LEU A 52 10.07 -11.25 -20.28
CA LEU A 52 10.50 -11.32 -18.88
C LEU A 52 11.27 -10.07 -18.38
N ASP A 53 11.50 -9.05 -19.22
CA ASP A 53 12.42 -7.94 -18.97
C ASP A 53 11.79 -6.54 -19.12
N ASP A 54 10.46 -6.43 -19.18
CA ASP A 54 9.81 -5.11 -19.19
C ASP A 54 9.84 -4.47 -17.79
N THR A 55 10.97 -3.84 -17.46
CA THR A 55 11.18 -3.04 -16.24
C THR A 55 10.17 -1.90 -16.07
N GLN A 56 9.48 -1.50 -17.15
CA GLN A 56 8.46 -0.45 -17.14
C GLN A 56 7.03 -0.99 -17.06
N SER A 57 6.85 -2.32 -17.01
CA SER A 57 5.52 -2.90 -16.85
C SER A 57 4.83 -2.38 -15.58
N PRO A 58 3.50 -2.16 -15.60
CA PRO A 58 2.77 -1.70 -14.42
C PRO A 58 2.95 -2.59 -13.18
N GLY A 59 3.17 -3.89 -13.36
CA GLY A 59 3.46 -4.80 -12.27
C GLY A 59 4.83 -4.58 -11.65
N ASN A 60 5.87 -4.34 -12.45
CA ASN A 60 7.19 -3.97 -11.94
C ASN A 60 7.16 -2.60 -11.24
N LEU A 61 6.39 -1.64 -11.77
CA LEU A 61 6.19 -0.35 -11.11
C LEU A 61 5.50 -0.51 -9.76
N ALA A 62 4.41 -1.28 -9.68
CA ALA A 62 3.70 -1.54 -8.42
C ALA A 62 4.61 -2.18 -7.36
N ARG A 63 5.37 -3.22 -7.73
CA ARG A 63 6.32 -3.88 -6.82
C ARG A 63 7.41 -2.92 -6.31
N ARG A 64 7.97 -2.09 -7.20
CA ARG A 64 8.95 -1.05 -6.81
C ARG A 64 8.36 -0.07 -5.80
N MET A 65 7.18 0.48 -6.08
CA MET A 65 6.51 1.41 -5.15
C MET A 65 6.24 0.78 -3.78
N LEU A 66 5.89 -0.51 -3.73
CA LEU A 66 5.73 -1.22 -2.46
C LEU A 66 7.05 -1.39 -1.72
N VAL A 67 8.12 -1.78 -2.41
CA VAL A 67 9.46 -1.91 -1.83
C VAL A 67 9.96 -0.58 -1.28
N ASP A 68 9.73 0.53 -2.00
CA ASP A 68 10.13 1.87 -1.59
C ASP A 68 9.44 2.28 -0.27
N GLU A 69 8.12 2.09 -0.17
CA GLU A 69 7.38 2.38 1.06
C GLU A 69 7.82 1.50 2.25
N LEU A 70 7.99 0.19 2.02
CA LEU A 70 8.46 -0.73 3.06
C LEU A 70 9.89 -0.39 3.52
N THR A 71 10.77 -0.01 2.60
CA THR A 71 12.14 0.42 2.90
C THR A 71 12.16 1.71 3.71
N ALA A 72 11.28 2.66 3.39
CA ALA A 72 11.15 3.89 4.16
C ALA A 72 10.67 3.61 5.60
N ILE A 73 9.66 2.74 5.78
CA ILE A 73 9.19 2.31 7.11
C ILE A 73 10.30 1.61 7.91
N ASP A 74 11.10 0.76 7.25
CA ASP A 74 12.27 0.11 7.86
C ASP A 74 13.38 1.13 8.19
N SER A 75 13.49 2.24 7.48
CA SER A 75 14.48 3.27 7.80
C SER A 75 14.06 4.17 8.97
N ASP A 76 12.76 4.46 9.11
CA ASP A 76 12.18 5.38 10.11
C ASP A 76 12.19 4.82 11.56
N GLY A 77 12.93 3.74 11.83
CA GLY A 77 13.05 3.15 13.18
C GLY A 77 11.91 2.21 13.59
N GLY A 78 10.87 2.08 12.76
CA GLY A 78 9.76 1.16 12.98
C GLY A 78 8.74 1.67 14.02
N GLY A 79 7.47 1.37 13.76
CA GLY A 79 6.35 1.67 14.64
C GLY A 79 5.29 0.58 14.55
N GLN A 80 4.30 0.62 15.46
CA GLN A 80 3.10 -0.20 15.31
C GLN A 80 2.22 0.40 14.20
N GLY A 81 1.56 -0.46 13.43
CA GLY A 81 0.71 -0.02 12.34
C GLY A 81 0.49 -1.10 11.28
N SER A 82 0.01 -0.66 10.12
CA SER A 82 -0.29 -1.54 9.00
C SER A 82 0.09 -0.97 7.65
N VAL A 83 0.43 -1.87 6.74
CA VAL A 83 0.57 -1.61 5.31
C VAL A 83 -0.39 -2.54 4.58
N THR A 84 -1.24 -1.98 3.73
CA THR A 84 -2.12 -2.75 2.85
C THR A 84 -1.77 -2.43 1.41
N ALA A 85 -1.29 -3.43 0.67
CA ALA A 85 -1.06 -3.34 -0.77
C ALA A 85 -2.09 -4.20 -1.50
N ARG A 86 -2.78 -3.62 -2.47
CA ARG A 86 -3.86 -4.28 -3.21
C ARG A 86 -3.68 -4.04 -4.70
N ILE A 87 -3.56 -5.11 -5.47
CA ILE A 87 -3.84 -5.09 -6.90
C ILE A 87 -5.36 -5.12 -7.04
N LEU A 88 -5.92 -4.16 -7.77
CA LEU A 88 -7.36 -3.97 -7.89
C LEU A 88 -7.97 -4.99 -8.87
N PRO A 89 -9.31 -5.08 -8.93
CA PRO A 89 -9.96 -5.84 -9.99
C PRO A 89 -9.67 -5.23 -11.38
N PRO A 90 -9.68 -6.05 -12.45
CA PRO A 90 -9.42 -5.58 -13.81
C PRO A 90 -10.44 -4.52 -14.29
N GLY A 91 -10.04 -3.71 -15.27
CA GLY A 91 -10.87 -2.67 -15.87
C GLY A 91 -10.88 -1.32 -15.14
N ARG A 92 -10.08 -1.17 -14.08
CA ARG A 92 -9.90 0.08 -13.34
C ARG A 92 -8.80 0.95 -13.96
N GLU A 93 -8.88 2.26 -13.72
CA GLU A 93 -7.79 3.19 -14.04
C GLU A 93 -6.59 2.95 -13.11
N VAL A 94 -6.86 2.85 -11.81
CA VAL A 94 -5.87 2.46 -10.80
C VAL A 94 -5.72 0.94 -10.81
N LEU A 95 -4.49 0.45 -11.04
CA LEU A 95 -4.16 -0.97 -11.09
C LEU A 95 -3.74 -1.51 -9.72
N ALA A 96 -3.01 -0.72 -8.94
CA ALA A 96 -2.58 -1.08 -7.61
C ALA A 96 -2.65 0.11 -6.66
N SER A 97 -2.92 -0.16 -5.39
CA SER A 97 -2.90 0.82 -4.31
C SER A 97 -2.09 0.29 -3.13
N ILE A 98 -1.33 1.18 -2.49
CA ILE A 98 -0.54 0.89 -1.30
C ILE A 98 -0.94 1.94 -0.26
N VAL A 99 -1.54 1.48 0.83
CA VAL A 99 -1.93 2.32 1.96
C VAL A 99 -1.00 2.00 3.13
N VAL A 100 -0.30 3.03 3.58
CA VAL A 100 0.62 2.99 4.73
C VAL A 100 -0.01 3.77 5.87
N ASP A 101 -0.14 3.11 7.01
CA ASP A 101 -0.59 3.69 8.27
C ASP A 101 0.32 3.14 9.39
N VAL A 102 1.49 3.77 9.56
CA VAL A 102 2.53 3.32 10.51
C VAL A 102 3.10 4.51 11.27
N GLY A 103 2.89 4.55 12.58
CA GLY A 103 3.34 5.67 13.41
C GLY A 103 2.74 7.00 12.93
N THR A 104 3.60 7.93 12.52
CA THR A 104 3.18 9.23 11.94
C THR A 104 3.11 9.22 10.40
N ARG A 105 3.43 8.09 9.77
CA ARG A 105 3.43 7.93 8.31
C ARG A 105 2.06 7.46 7.84
N MET A 106 1.29 8.39 7.28
CA MET A 106 0.04 8.12 6.58
C MET A 106 0.20 8.47 5.10
N ARG A 107 0.28 7.46 4.24
CA ARG A 107 0.47 7.66 2.80
C ARG A 107 -0.43 6.71 2.00
N ARG A 108 -0.91 7.19 0.87
CA ARG A 108 -1.54 6.36 -0.16
C ARG A 108 -0.79 6.55 -1.46
N VAL A 109 -0.30 5.45 -2.02
CA VAL A 109 0.34 5.42 -3.34
C VAL A 109 -0.58 4.65 -4.28
N GLU A 110 -0.83 5.20 -5.46
CA GLU A 110 -1.61 4.56 -6.50
C GLU A 110 -0.78 4.43 -7.77
N VAL A 111 -0.85 3.27 -8.40
CA VAL A 111 -0.25 3.00 -9.69
C VAL A 111 -1.36 2.92 -10.72
N HIS A 112 -1.30 3.81 -11.70
CA HIS A 112 -2.31 3.95 -12.75
C HIS A 112 -1.94 3.14 -13.98
N ARG A 113 -2.96 2.82 -14.78
CA ARG A 113 -2.82 2.01 -15.99
C ARG A 113 -1.97 2.64 -17.09
N ASP A 114 -1.80 3.96 -17.05
CA ASP A 114 -0.96 4.72 -17.98
C ASP A 114 0.51 4.77 -17.54
N GLY A 115 0.86 4.10 -16.43
CA GLY A 115 2.19 4.09 -15.85
C GLY A 115 2.48 5.28 -14.92
N SER A 116 1.51 6.16 -14.69
CA SER A 116 1.66 7.24 -13.72
C SER A 116 1.50 6.74 -12.28
N VAL A 117 2.11 7.47 -11.35
CA VAL A 117 2.02 7.21 -9.91
C VAL A 117 1.51 8.46 -9.23
N SER A 118 0.46 8.33 -8.42
CA SER A 118 0.01 9.37 -7.50
C SER A 118 0.33 8.96 -6.08
N ALA A 119 0.79 9.92 -5.27
CA ALA A 119 1.07 9.70 -3.85
C ALA A 119 0.46 10.84 -3.04
N ASP A 120 -0.49 10.53 -2.19
CA ASP A 120 -1.09 11.50 -1.27
C ASP A 120 -0.56 11.24 0.15
N ALA A 121 -0.12 12.31 0.80
CA ALA A 121 0.20 12.30 2.22
C ALA A 121 -1.03 12.87 2.92
N THR A 122 -1.93 12.01 3.38
CA THR A 122 -3.09 12.48 4.14
C THR A 122 -2.58 13.17 5.42
N PRO A 123 -2.75 14.49 5.59
CA PRO A 123 -2.39 15.14 6.83
C PRO A 123 -3.32 14.63 7.92
N MET A 124 -2.81 14.43 9.15
CA MET A 124 -3.67 14.19 10.31
C MET A 124 -4.72 15.31 10.41
N GLY A 125 -5.98 14.98 10.13
CA GLY A 125 -7.10 15.77 10.58
C GLY A 125 -7.17 15.66 12.10
N GLY A 126 -6.84 16.74 12.79
CA GLY A 126 -7.21 16.92 14.19
C GLY A 126 -8.70 16.71 14.33
N VAL A 127 -9.09 15.74 15.15
CA VAL A 127 -10.47 15.63 15.63
C VAL A 127 -10.61 16.63 16.76
N ASP A 128 -10.96 17.86 16.41
CA ASP A 128 -11.36 18.89 17.35
C ASP A 128 -12.72 18.49 17.92
N ALA A 129 -12.70 17.81 19.07
CA ALA A 129 -13.87 17.62 19.90
C ALA A 129 -14.27 18.96 20.51
N ALA A 130 -15.25 19.65 19.92
CA ALA A 130 -16.01 20.69 20.61
C ALA A 130 -17.47 20.65 20.14
N GLY A 131 -18.24 19.76 20.76
CA GLY A 131 -19.68 19.99 20.89
C GLY A 131 -19.93 21.07 21.93
N THR A 132 -20.71 22.09 21.58
CA THR A 132 -21.88 22.57 22.33
C THR A 132 -22.57 23.69 21.51
N PRO A 133 -23.92 23.70 21.42
CA PRO A 133 -24.67 24.60 20.57
C PRO A 133 -24.91 25.96 21.22
N LYS A 134 -25.17 26.98 20.39
CA LYS A 134 -25.88 28.20 20.83
C LYS A 134 -26.78 28.69 19.69
N GLY A 135 -28.09 28.65 19.93
CA GLY A 135 -29.12 29.17 19.03
C GLY A 135 -29.15 30.71 18.99
N PRO A 136 -30.33 31.29 18.70
CA PRO A 136 -30.70 31.74 17.36
C PRO A 136 -30.52 33.25 17.20
N VAL A 137 -30.34 33.74 15.97
CA VAL A 137 -30.56 35.18 15.67
C VAL A 137 -31.03 35.38 14.23
N ALA A 138 -32.25 35.90 14.10
CA ALA A 138 -32.61 36.88 13.08
C ALA A 138 -33.84 37.65 13.59
N PRO A 139 -33.74 38.98 13.64
CA PRO A 139 -34.83 39.77 13.10
C PRO A 139 -34.29 40.87 12.16
N ALA A 140 -34.93 41.00 11.00
CA ALA A 140 -35.22 42.25 10.29
C ALA A 140 -36.07 41.91 9.06
#